data_AF-A0A2X0QIH8-F1
#
_entry.id   AF-A0A2X0QIH8-F1
#
_cell.length_a   1.000
_cell.length_b   1.000
_cell.length_c   1.000
_cell.angle_alpha   90.00
_cell.angle_beta   90.00
_cell.angle_gamma   90.00
#
_symmetry.space_group_name_H-M   'P 1'
#
loop_
_entity.id
_entity.type
_entity.pdbx_description
1 polymer ?
#
loop_
_entity_poly.entity_id
_entity_poly.type
_entity_poly.pdbx_seq_one_letter_code
_entity_poly.pdbx_strand_id
1 'polypeptide(L)'
;MIELSLEIIISILIILSSILSLIAAIGLIRLPDTYTRAHAAGIGNTLGITIMMLALSLYFTYFSSVNLLPRIILALVFIFLTAPIANHLITRSAYHIGVPLTKKHKIDELYPVKKEEIQALRAERLQREVREEEDYEKVIQLTQLVDAMRDKRLLQHEQEEEEAFQAEIKTPLSPTEELNDDDDDNTN
;
A
#
# COMPACT_ATOMS: atom_id res chain seq x y z
N MET A 1 36.98 35.71 9.63
CA MET A 1 35.96 35.79 10.69
C MET A 1 34.55 35.73 10.12
N ILE A 2 34.21 36.56 9.12
CA ILE A 2 32.86 36.61 8.52
C ILE A 2 32.44 35.27 7.90
N GLU A 3 33.32 34.62 7.14
CA GLU A 3 33.03 33.32 6.51
C GLU A 3 32.70 32.24 7.56
N LEU A 4 33.51 32.13 8.61
CA LEU A 4 33.25 31.19 9.72
C LEU A 4 31.88 31.44 10.39
N SER A 5 31.51 32.71 10.60
CA SER A 5 30.20 33.06 11.15
C SER A 5 29.05 32.61 10.23
N LEU A 6 29.21 32.77 8.91
CA LEU A 6 28.22 32.34 7.92
C LEU A 6 28.09 30.81 7.86
N GLU A 7 29.20 30.08 7.93
CA GLU A 7 29.18 28.61 7.97
C GLU A 7 28.39 28.08 9.18
N ILE A 8 28.60 28.68 10.36
CA ILE A 8 27.87 28.32 11.57
C ILE A 8 26.37 28.61 11.40
N ILE A 9 26.01 29.79 10.88
CA ILE A 9 24.62 30.16 10.65
C ILE A 9 23.95 29.19 9.67
N ILE A 10 24.59 28.92 8.53
CA ILE A 10 24.07 27.99 7.51
C ILE A 10 23.88 26.60 8.12
N SER A 11 24.85 26.11 8.88
CA SER A 11 24.78 24.81 9.55
C SER A 11 23.60 24.72 10.53
N ILE A 12 23.37 25.78 11.34
CA ILE A 12 22.23 25.86 12.25
C ILE A 12 20.90 25.85 11.48
N LEU A 13 20.80 26.61 10.38
CA LEU A 13 19.59 26.65 9.57
C LEU A 13 19.27 25.27 8.96
N ILE A 14 20.28 24.55 8.45
CA ILE A 14 20.11 23.20 7.89
C ILE A 14 19.63 22.22 8.97
N ILE A 15 20.26 22.24 10.15
CA ILE A 15 19.85 21.40 11.28
C ILE A 15 18.41 21.72 11.69
N LEU A 16 18.07 23.00 11.81
CA LEU A 16 16.72 23.44 12.17
C LEU A 16 15.67 22.98 11.14
N SER A 17 15.98 23.11 9.84
CA SER A 17 15.11 22.60 8.78
C SER A 17 14.91 21.09 8.88
N SER A 18 15.96 20.33 9.18
CA SER A 18 15.89 18.88 9.33
C SER A 18 14.98 18.48 10.50
N ILE A 19 15.14 19.16 11.64
CA ILE A 19 14.30 18.96 12.83
C ILE A 19 12.82 19.24 12.51
N LEU A 20 12.52 20.33 11.79
CA LEU A 20 11.15 20.65 11.39
C LEU A 20 10.55 19.59 10.45
N SER A 21 11.34 19.11 9.48
CA SER A 21 10.92 18.01 8.60
C SER A 21 10.65 16.72 9.38
N LEU A 22 11.46 16.43 10.40
CA LEU A 22 11.26 15.28 11.28
C LEU A 22 9.98 15.43 12.11
N ILE A 23 9.74 16.61 12.69
CA ILE A 23 8.50 16.89 13.44
C ILE A 23 7.27 16.75 12.53
N ALA A 24 7.35 17.22 11.28
CA ALA A 24 6.27 17.07 10.30
C ALA A 24 5.97 15.58 10.02
N ALA A 25 7.01 14.77 9.82
CA ALA A 25 6.88 13.33 9.62
C ALA A 25 6.29 12.61 10.84
N ILE A 26 6.75 12.96 12.05
CA ILE A 26 6.19 12.41 13.30
C ILE A 26 4.72 12.83 13.45
N GLY A 27 4.39 14.08 13.15
CA GLY A 27 3.01 14.59 13.16
C GLY A 27 2.10 13.82 12.17
N LEU A 28 2.63 13.50 10.99
CA LEU A 28 1.92 12.70 10.00
C LEU A 28 1.62 11.27 10.48
N ILE A 29 2.48 10.67 11.31
CA ILE A 29 2.29 9.30 11.82
C ILE A 29 1.44 9.29 13.11
N ARG A 30 1.64 10.26 14.00
CA ARG A 30 1.10 10.23 15.37
C ARG A 30 -0.26 10.90 15.53
N LEU A 31 -0.66 11.77 14.60
CA LEU A 31 -1.94 12.47 14.71
C LEU A 31 -3.13 11.55 14.35
N PRO A 32 -4.26 11.69 15.07
CA PRO A 32 -5.33 10.70 15.05
C PRO A 32 -6.25 10.78 13.81
N ASP A 33 -6.23 11.90 13.08
CA ASP A 33 -7.20 12.17 12.02
C ASP A 33 -6.52 12.67 10.75
N THR A 34 -7.06 12.31 9.59
CA THR A 34 -6.59 12.72 8.25
C THR A 34 -6.45 14.23 8.14
N TYR A 35 -7.41 14.99 8.67
CA TYR A 35 -7.38 16.46 8.68
C TYR A 35 -6.21 17.01 9.51
N THR A 36 -6.02 16.47 10.71
CA THR A 36 -4.93 16.89 11.61
C THR A 36 -3.55 16.49 11.06
N ARG A 37 -3.46 15.31 10.44
CA ARG A 37 -2.26 14.81 9.76
C ARG A 37 -1.89 15.68 8.57
N ALA A 38 -2.85 16.03 7.73
CA ALA A 38 -2.67 16.92 6.58
C ALA A 38 -2.22 18.32 7.03
N HIS A 39 -2.82 18.86 8.10
CA HIS A 39 -2.40 20.13 8.69
C HIS A 39 -0.95 20.11 9.19
N ALA A 40 -0.58 19.09 9.97
CA ALA A 40 0.79 18.98 10.49
C ALA A 40 1.82 18.80 9.38
N ALA A 41 1.52 17.97 8.37
CA ALA A 41 2.38 17.81 7.20
C ALA A 41 2.49 19.12 6.40
N GLY A 42 1.39 19.82 6.18
CA GLY A 42 1.35 21.07 5.42
C GLY A 42 2.18 22.19 6.05
N ILE A 43 1.96 22.47 7.35
CA ILE A 43 2.69 23.54 8.05
C ILE A 43 4.16 23.16 8.24
N GLY A 44 4.44 21.95 8.73
CA GLY A 44 5.78 21.52 9.06
C GLY A 44 6.70 21.44 7.83
N ASN A 45 6.19 20.89 6.72
CA ASN A 45 6.99 20.72 5.51
C ASN A 45 7.25 22.05 4.80
N THR A 46 6.24 22.93 4.70
CA THR A 46 6.40 24.24 4.05
C THR A 46 7.41 25.12 4.80
N LEU A 47 7.31 25.17 6.14
CA LEU A 47 8.24 25.93 6.97
C LEU A 47 9.67 25.36 6.86
N GLY A 48 9.82 24.03 6.92
CA GLY A 48 11.12 23.36 6.80
C GLY A 48 11.80 23.68 5.46
N ILE A 49 11.09 23.48 4.35
CA ILE A 49 11.63 23.76 3.00
C ILE A 49 12.02 25.23 2.85
N THR A 50 11.24 26.16 3.41
CA THR A 50 11.57 27.60 3.36
C THR A 50 12.91 27.90 4.02
N ILE A 51 13.14 27.33 5.21
CA ILE A 51 14.39 27.49 5.95
C ILE A 51 15.56 26.82 5.20
N MET A 52 15.33 25.63 4.63
CA MET A 52 16.33 24.94 3.81
C MET A 52 16.73 25.78 2.59
N MET A 53 15.76 26.33 1.87
CA MET A 53 16.01 27.16 0.68
C MET A 53 16.74 28.46 1.04
N LEU A 54 16.45 29.05 2.21
CA LEU A 54 17.19 30.20 2.72
C LEU A 54 18.66 29.84 3.02
N ALA A 55 18.90 28.70 3.68
CA ALA A 55 20.26 28.21 3.95
C ALA A 55 21.04 27.97 2.65
N LEU A 56 20.39 27.35 1.67
CA LEU A 56 20.96 27.07 0.36
C LEU A 56 21.28 28.36 -0.41
N SER A 57 20.38 29.35 -0.35
CA SER A 57 20.57 30.67 -0.95
C SER A 57 21.81 31.36 -0.38
N LEU A 58 21.98 31.36 0.95
CA LEU A 58 23.16 31.91 1.61
C LEU A 58 24.44 31.17 1.19
N TYR A 59 24.42 29.84 1.18
CA TYR A 59 25.58 29.05 0.79
C TYR A 59 26.04 29.35 -0.65
N PHE A 60 25.12 29.31 -1.62
CA PHE A 60 25.47 29.56 -3.02
C PHE A 60 25.85 31.01 -3.31
N THR A 61 25.37 31.97 -2.51
CA THR A 61 25.73 33.38 -2.67
C THR A 61 27.15 33.68 -2.20
N TYR A 62 27.60 33.06 -1.10
CA TYR A 62 28.87 33.41 -0.45
C TYR A 62 30.00 32.40 -0.68
N PHE A 63 29.69 31.12 -0.92
CA PHE A 63 30.70 30.04 -0.99
C PHE A 63 30.82 29.37 -2.37
N SER A 64 29.93 29.69 -3.31
CA SER A 64 29.94 29.11 -4.66
C SER A 64 30.03 30.20 -5.73
N SER A 65 30.73 29.90 -6.82
CA SER A 65 30.76 30.74 -8.03
C SER A 65 29.55 30.53 -8.94
N VAL A 66 28.72 29.51 -8.65
CA VAL A 66 27.54 29.18 -9.44
C VAL A 66 26.31 29.91 -8.93
N ASN A 67 25.70 30.75 -9.77
CA ASN A 67 24.48 31.46 -9.41
C ASN A 67 23.22 30.57 -9.54
N LEU A 68 22.81 29.96 -8.43
CA LEU A 68 21.57 29.17 -8.35
C LEU A 68 20.36 29.92 -7.78
N LEU A 69 20.52 31.21 -7.41
CA LEU A 69 19.47 32.01 -6.78
C LEU A 69 18.13 32.00 -7.56
N PRO A 70 18.11 32.15 -8.89
CA PRO A 70 16.85 32.14 -9.64
C PRO A 70 16.11 30.80 -9.52
N ARG A 71 16.84 29.69 -9.49
CA ARG A 71 16.26 28.34 -9.35
C ARG A 71 15.71 28.12 -7.95
N ILE A 72 16.42 28.59 -6.92
CA ILE A 72 15.99 28.51 -5.52
C ILE A 72 14.70 29.31 -5.31
N ILE A 73 14.64 30.55 -5.82
CA ILE A 73 13.45 31.39 -5.73
C ILE A 73 12.28 30.75 -6.49
N LEU A 74 12.52 30.24 -7.70
CA LEU A 74 11.49 29.55 -8.47
C LEU A 74 10.95 28.32 -7.74
N ALA A 75 11.82 27.50 -7.16
CA ALA A 75 11.44 26.34 -6.37
C ALA A 75 10.62 26.74 -5.13
N LEU A 76 11.03 27.80 -4.43
CA LEU A 76 10.33 28.31 -3.25
C LEU A 76 8.91 28.78 -3.61
N VAL A 77 8.78 29.59 -4.67
CA VAL A 77 7.47 30.07 -5.15
C VAL A 77 6.58 28.90 -5.57
N PHE A 78 7.14 27.93 -6.30
CA PHE A 78 6.39 26.76 -6.76
C PHE A 78 5.86 25.94 -5.59
N ILE A 79 6.68 25.70 -4.56
CA ILE A 79 6.27 24.93 -3.37
C ILE A 79 5.24 25.71 -2.55
N PHE A 80 5.42 27.02 -2.38
CA PHE A 80 4.44 27.88 -1.68
C PHE A 80 3.09 27.93 -2.37
N LEU A 81 3.05 27.85 -3.69
CA LEU A 81 1.80 27.82 -4.44
C LEU A 81 1.15 26.43 -4.38
N THR A 82 1.94 25.38 -4.59
CA THR A 82 1.41 24.01 -4.71
C THR A 82 1.05 23.38 -3.38
N ALA A 83 1.81 23.62 -2.32
CA ALA A 83 1.59 22.95 -1.02
C ALA A 83 0.23 23.28 -0.38
N PRO A 84 -0.22 24.56 -0.31
CA PRO A 84 -1.55 24.89 0.24
C PRO A 84 -2.69 24.35 -0.62
N ILE A 85 -2.56 24.40 -1.95
CA ILE A 85 -3.58 23.90 -2.89
C ILE A 85 -3.72 22.39 -2.71
N ALA A 86 -2.61 21.66 -2.71
CA ALA A 86 -2.61 20.21 -2.51
C ALA A 86 -3.23 19.83 -1.15
N ASN A 87 -2.83 20.52 -0.07
CA ASN A 87 -3.37 20.27 1.25
C ASN A 87 -4.89 20.52 1.34
N HIS A 88 -5.37 21.61 0.72
CA HIS A 88 -6.79 21.92 0.66
C HIS A 88 -7.58 20.89 -0.13
N LEU A 89 -7.05 20.45 -1.29
CA LEU A 89 -7.69 19.42 -2.12
C LEU A 89 -7.80 18.08 -1.40
N ILE A 90 -6.72 17.61 -0.76
CA ILE A 90 -6.71 16.37 0.03
C ILE A 90 -7.75 16.45 1.16
N THR A 91 -7.80 17.57 1.85
CA THR A 91 -8.74 17.78 2.95
C THR A 91 -10.18 17.81 2.47
N ARG A 92 -10.44 18.53 1.36
CA ARG A 92 -11.77 18.62 0.76
C ARG A 92 -12.24 17.27 0.23
N SER A 93 -11.37 16.51 -0.43
CA SER A 93 -11.70 15.18 -0.94
C SER A 93 -11.96 14.19 0.19
N ALA A 94 -11.15 14.21 1.25
CA ALA A 94 -11.37 13.39 2.44
C ALA A 94 -12.76 13.63 3.05
N TYR A 95 -13.20 14.89 3.11
CA TYR A 95 -14.54 15.22 3.58
C TYR A 95 -15.64 14.74 2.62
N HIS A 96 -15.45 14.91 1.32
CA HIS A 96 -16.42 14.49 0.31
C HIS A 96 -16.57 12.98 0.19
N ILE A 97 -15.55 12.17 0.53
CA ILE A 97 -15.68 10.70 0.57
C ILE A 97 -16.13 10.19 1.96
N GLY A 98 -16.51 11.09 2.86
CA GLY A 98 -17.10 10.74 4.16
C GLY A 98 -16.10 10.22 5.20
N VAL A 99 -14.81 10.53 5.10
CA VAL A 99 -13.81 10.17 6.12
C VAL A 99 -14.25 10.72 7.49
N PRO A 100 -14.38 9.86 8.52
CA PRO A 100 -14.85 10.29 9.82
C PRO A 100 -13.82 11.21 10.49
N LEU A 101 -14.32 12.28 11.11
CA LEU A 101 -13.50 13.13 11.97
C LEU A 101 -13.26 12.43 13.31
N THR A 102 -12.12 12.71 13.93
CA THR A 102 -11.81 12.23 15.27
C THR A 102 -12.84 12.75 16.29
N LYS A 103 -13.21 11.91 17.26
CA LYS A 103 -14.16 12.23 18.36
C LYS A 103 -13.81 13.47 19.20
N LYS A 104 -12.57 13.97 19.10
CA LYS A 104 -12.13 15.22 19.74
C LYS A 104 -12.71 16.47 19.07
N HIS A 105 -13.16 16.39 17.82
CA HIS A 105 -13.80 17.50 17.13
C HIS A 105 -15.25 17.60 17.62
N LYS A 106 -15.54 18.67 18.36
CA LYS A 106 -16.83 18.85 19.06
C LYS A 106 -17.90 19.48 18.16
N ILE A 107 -17.49 20.14 17.07
CA ILE A 107 -18.37 20.88 16.17
C ILE A 107 -17.92 20.62 14.73
N ASP A 108 -18.86 20.19 13.89
CA ASP A 108 -18.73 20.16 12.43
C ASP A 108 -19.94 20.90 11.86
N GLU A 109 -19.72 22.15 11.45
CA GLU A 109 -20.77 23.03 10.88
C GLU A 109 -21.17 22.61 9.46
N LEU A 110 -20.32 21.86 8.77
CA LEU A 110 -20.58 21.40 7.40
C LEU A 110 -21.40 20.11 7.38
N TYR A 111 -21.32 19.31 8.45
CA TYR A 111 -22.06 18.05 8.60
C TYR A 111 -23.57 18.19 8.38
N PRO A 112 -24.31 19.15 9.00
CA PRO A 112 -25.75 19.26 8.78
C PRO A 112 -26.13 19.52 7.32
N VAL A 113 -25.29 20.24 6.57
CA VAL A 113 -25.52 20.55 5.15
C VAL A 113 -25.26 19.33 4.26
N LYS A 114 -24.24 18.53 4.57
CA LYS A 114 -23.82 17.36 3.78
C LYS A 114 -24.26 16.02 4.37
N LYS A 115 -25.16 16.03 5.35
CA LYS A 115 -25.51 14.85 6.16
C LYS A 115 -25.94 13.66 5.32
N GLU A 116 -26.86 13.86 4.39
CA GLU A 116 -27.43 12.79 3.56
C GLU A 116 -26.37 12.16 2.64
N GLU A 117 -25.57 12.99 1.98
CA GLU A 117 -24.44 12.58 1.12
C GLU A 117 -23.42 11.75 1.92
N ILE A 118 -22.99 12.27 3.08
CA ILE A 118 -22.01 11.60 3.94
C ILE A 118 -22.57 10.28 4.51
N GLN A 119 -23.85 10.24 4.86
CA GLN A 119 -24.49 9.02 5.37
C GLN A 119 -24.60 7.94 4.28
N ALA A 120 -24.97 8.31 3.06
CA ALA A 120 -25.01 7.40 1.92
C ALA A 120 -23.63 6.82 1.62
N LEU A 121 -22.59 7.67 1.60
CA LEU A 121 -21.20 7.24 1.38
C LEU A 121 -20.68 6.33 2.49
N ARG A 122 -21.02 6.62 3.75
CA ARG A 122 -20.65 5.76 4.89
C ARG A 122 -21.35 4.41 4.83
N ALA A 123 -22.63 4.39 4.43
CA ALA A 123 -23.38 3.15 4.25
C ALA A 123 -22.79 2.32 3.11
N GLU A 124 -22.45 2.96 1.98
CA GLU A 124 -21.79 2.28 0.86
C GLU A 124 -20.42 1.73 1.27
N ARG A 125 -19.61 2.51 2.01
CA ARG A 125 -18.31 2.05 2.52
C ARG A 125 -18.44 0.85 3.43
N LEU A 126 -19.41 0.87 4.35
CA LEU A 126 -19.68 -0.26 5.24
C LEU A 126 -20.13 -1.50 4.45
N GLN A 127 -20.98 -1.31 3.43
CA GLN A 127 -21.39 -2.41 2.54
C GLN A 127 -20.21 -3.00 1.76
N ARG A 128 -19.26 -2.17 1.34
CA ARG A 128 -18.03 -2.63 0.68
C ARG A 128 -17.15 -3.43 1.65
N GLU A 129 -16.93 -2.92 2.86
CA GLU A 129 -16.16 -3.62 3.91
C GLU A 129 -16.79 -4.98 4.25
N VAL A 130 -18.11 -5.04 4.45
CA VAL A 130 -18.83 -6.31 4.69
C VAL A 130 -18.72 -7.26 3.49
N ARG A 131 -18.87 -6.75 2.26
CA ARG A 131 -18.73 -7.57 1.06
C ARG A 131 -17.31 -8.13 0.92
N GLU A 132 -16.30 -7.34 1.23
CA GLU A 132 -14.90 -7.80 1.23
C GLU A 132 -14.69 -8.91 2.26
N GLU A 133 -15.20 -8.76 3.49
CA GLU A 133 -15.12 -9.83 4.51
C GLU A 133 -15.81 -11.13 4.04
N GLU A 134 -17.01 -11.04 3.45
CA GLU A 134 -17.69 -12.21 2.89
C GLU A 134 -16.88 -12.89 1.78
N ASP A 135 -16.23 -12.10 0.91
CA ASP A 135 -15.40 -12.63 -0.16
C ASP A 135 -14.13 -13.30 0.38
N TYR A 136 -13.50 -12.73 1.41
CA TYR A 136 -12.39 -13.38 2.12
C TYR A 136 -12.82 -14.71 2.74
N GLU A 137 -14.00 -14.76 3.38
CA GLU A 137 -14.52 -15.97 4.00
C GLU A 137 -14.77 -17.06 2.95
N LYS A 138 -15.37 -16.72 1.80
CA LYS A 138 -15.52 -17.65 0.66
C LYS A 138 -14.19 -18.18 0.15
N VAL A 139 -13.17 -17.32 0.03
CA VAL A 139 -11.83 -17.73 -0.42
C VAL A 139 -11.21 -18.73 0.57
N ILE A 140 -11.36 -18.49 1.88
CA ILE A 140 -10.89 -19.42 2.92
C ILE A 140 -11.62 -20.77 2.81
N GLN A 141 -12.95 -20.75 2.69
CA GLN A 141 -13.75 -21.97 2.53
C GLN A 141 -13.40 -22.74 1.27
N LEU A 142 -13.21 -22.05 0.14
CA LEU A 142 -12.77 -22.66 -1.12
C LEU A 142 -11.39 -23.27 -1.00
N THR A 143 -10.44 -22.61 -0.32
CA THR A 143 -9.11 -23.14 -0.07
C THR A 143 -9.19 -24.43 0.75
N GLN A 144 -9.93 -24.43 1.85
CA GLN A 144 -10.16 -25.62 2.69
C GLN A 144 -10.83 -26.76 1.91
N LEU A 145 -11.80 -26.45 1.05
CA LEU A 145 -12.46 -27.43 0.20
C LEU A 145 -11.51 -28.05 -0.82
N VAL A 146 -10.67 -27.23 -1.47
CA VAL A 146 -9.68 -27.68 -2.44
C VAL A 146 -8.65 -28.59 -1.76
N ASP A 147 -8.18 -28.22 -0.57
CA ASP A 147 -7.26 -29.04 0.22
C ASP A 147 -7.92 -30.37 0.62
N ALA A 148 -9.17 -30.35 1.11
CA ALA A 148 -9.90 -31.57 1.44
C ALA A 148 -10.15 -32.48 0.22
N MET A 149 -10.38 -31.91 -0.96
CA MET A 149 -10.50 -32.68 -2.20
C MET A 149 -9.17 -33.29 -2.61
N ARG A 150 -8.05 -32.59 -2.41
CA ARG A 150 -6.71 -33.11 -2.66
C ARG A 150 -6.41 -34.29 -1.74
N ASP A 151 -6.72 -34.18 -0.45
CA ASP A 151 -6.52 -35.27 0.52
C ASP A 151 -7.35 -36.51 0.17
N LYS A 152 -8.62 -36.33 -0.21
CA LYS A 152 -9.46 -37.45 -0.65
C LYS A 152 -8.92 -38.14 -1.90
N ARG A 153 -8.38 -37.39 -2.87
CA ARG A 153 -7.77 -37.99 -4.07
C ARG A 153 -6.50 -38.78 -3.76
N LEU A 154 -5.70 -38.31 -2.80
CA LEU A 154 -4.52 -39.04 -2.33
C LEU A 154 -4.91 -40.37 -1.70
N LEU A 155 -5.91 -40.37 -0.82
CA LEU A 155 -6.43 -41.59 -0.20
C LEU A 155 -7.05 -42.55 -1.23
N GLN A 156 -7.72 -42.04 -2.26
CA GLN A 156 -8.21 -42.86 -3.36
C GLN A 156 -7.07 -43.53 -4.13
N HIS A 157 -6.00 -42.80 -4.44
CA HIS A 157 -4.82 -43.37 -5.07
C HIS A 157 -4.12 -44.42 -4.20
N GLU A 158 -3.97 -44.17 -2.89
CA GLU A 158 -3.41 -45.16 -1.95
C GLU A 158 -4.27 -46.43 -1.90
N GLN A 159 -5.61 -46.29 -1.88
CA GLN A 159 -6.53 -47.43 -1.92
C GLN A 159 -6.46 -48.20 -3.23
N GLU A 160 -6.41 -47.51 -4.37
CA GLU A 160 -6.25 -48.13 -5.70
C GLU A 160 -4.92 -48.89 -5.82
N GLU A 161 -3.83 -48.34 -5.29
CA GLU A 161 -2.52 -49.01 -5.25
C GLU A 161 -2.54 -50.25 -4.33
N GLU A 162 -3.16 -50.16 -3.15
CA GLU A 162 -3.31 -51.30 -2.24
C GLU A 162 -4.18 -52.42 -2.87
N GLU A 163 -5.28 -52.07 -3.53
CA GLU A 163 -6.16 -53.03 -4.21
C GLU A 163 -5.45 -53.70 -5.40
N ALA A 164 -4.71 -52.93 -6.21
CA ALA A 164 -3.92 -53.45 -7.32
C ALA A 164 -2.83 -54.42 -6.85
N PHE A 165 -2.13 -54.08 -5.75
CA PHE A 165 -1.12 -54.94 -5.15
C PHE A 165 -1.71 -56.25 -4.61
N GLN A 166 -2.89 -56.19 -3.97
CA GLN A 166 -3.59 -57.39 -3.50
C GLN A 166 -4.10 -58.27 -4.65
N ALA A 167 -4.49 -57.67 -5.78
CA ALA A 167 -4.87 -58.39 -6.98
C ALA A 167 -3.66 -59.11 -7.61
N GLU A 168 -2.50 -58.45 -7.67
CA GLU A 168 -1.26 -59.03 -8.20
C GLU A 168 -0.81 -60.25 -7.37
N ILE A 169 -0.87 -60.19 -6.04
CA ILE A 169 -0.54 -61.33 -5.15
C ILE A 169 -1.49 -62.52 -5.32
N LYS A 170 -2.77 -62.28 -5.64
CA LYS A 170 -3.78 -63.34 -5.86
C LYS A 170 -3.71 -63.99 -7.23
N THR A 171 -2.91 -63.45 -8.15
CA THR A 171 -2.81 -63.99 -9.51
C THR A 171 -1.86 -65.20 -9.50
N PRO A 172 -2.33 -66.43 -9.80
CA PRO A 172 -1.42 -67.57 -9.89
C PRO A 172 -0.52 -67.40 -11.10
N LEU A 173 0.79 -67.63 -10.96
CA LEU A 173 1.72 -67.76 -12.08
C LEU A 173 1.19 -68.84 -13.04
N SER A 174 0.57 -68.42 -14.14
CA SER A 174 0.12 -69.30 -15.21
C SER A 174 1.30 -69.70 -16.09
N PRO A 175 1.47 -70.98 -16.46
CA PRO A 175 2.54 -71.42 -17.36
C PRO A 175 2.36 -70.84 -18.76
N THR A 176 3.48 -70.53 -19.40
CA THR A 176 3.64 -70.08 -20.81
C THR A 176 2.65 -70.75 -21.77
N GLU A 177 1.74 -69.96 -22.34
CA GLU A 177 0.83 -70.36 -23.42
C GLU A 177 1.59 -70.40 -24.76
N GLU A 178 1.44 -71.52 -25.46
CA GLU A 178 2.01 -71.84 -26.76
C GLU A 178 1.49 -70.89 -27.84
N LEU A 179 2.42 -70.31 -28.61
CA LEU A 179 2.13 -69.61 -29.87
C LEU A 179 1.76 -70.64 -30.95
N ASN A 180 0.47 -70.75 -31.25
CA ASN A 180 -0.03 -71.34 -32.50
C ASN A 180 -0.18 -70.22 -33.53
N ASP A 181 0.79 -70.12 -34.43
CA ASP A 181 0.70 -69.34 -35.68
C ASP A 181 -0.02 -70.19 -36.73
N ASP A 182 -1.34 -70.08 -36.82
CA ASP A 182 -2.14 -70.52 -37.96
C ASP A 182 -2.87 -69.29 -38.54
N ASP A 183 -2.17 -68.54 -39.38
CA ASP A 183 -2.81 -67.61 -40.31
C ASP A 183 -2.54 -68.09 -41.75
N ASP A 184 -3.62 -68.64 -42.32
CA ASP A 184 -3.84 -68.90 -43.73
C ASP A 184 -3.53 -67.65 -44.57
N ASP A 185 -2.47 -67.70 -45.39
CA ASP A 185 -2.31 -66.80 -46.54
C ASP A 185 -2.52 -67.57 -47.85
N ASN A 186 -3.75 -67.49 -48.34
CA ASN A 186 -4.16 -67.87 -49.69
C ASN A 186 -4.03 -66.65 -50.60
N THR A 187 -2.93 -66.59 -51.37
CA THR A 187 -2.89 -65.83 -52.62
C THR A 187 -2.03 -66.52 -53.70
N ASN A 188 -2.72 -66.94 -54.76
CA ASN A 188 -2.27 -67.39 -56.10
C ASN A 188 -1.58 -68.75 -56.28
#